data_AF-A0A3N4R8K9-F1
#
_entry.id   AF-A0A3N4R8K9-F1
#
_cell.length_a   1.000
_cell.length_b   1.000
_cell.length_c   1.000
_cell.angle_alpha   90.00
_cell.angle_beta   90.00
_cell.angle_gamma   90.00
#
_symmetry.space_group_name_H-M   'P 1'
#
loop_
_entity.id
_entity.type
_entity.pdbx_description
1 polymer ?
#
loop_
_entity_poly.entity_id
_entity_poly.type
_entity_poly.pdbx_seq_one_letter_code
_entity_poly.pdbx_strand_id
1 'polypeptide(L)'
;MPPLFLPVLDPSASPPAAPAPDAPKWTDIWSALGTVGATLFALAAIAVTVVLAQQDRKKAAQQRHDDGVEAARLRREDLQRAADQRTEDLARAAQERAEADQRLLGERAAADQRLAQERADWDRRQVRDWQAVAATGLLHRIAEIQPYIEDVALINFVRIKGGNRAEHVHLAIQRLQQGAYTDALALGSEAGTQLYRSLVSLVVSAPDVLQALGRENPSLHKGNASVAIGAHLRAYCRYVRLRLCQLIETGVIPPDTSGVPSLRLAATGAGAWTPVDQPPGWQEDTNTDPDDPQFTARS
;
A
#
# COMPACT_ATOMS: atom_id res chain seq x y z
N MET A 1 70.21 50.72 22.41
CA MET A 1 70.78 51.18 21.13
C MET A 1 69.64 51.69 20.25
N PRO A 2 69.73 52.84 19.55
CA PRO A 2 70.28 54.18 19.87
C PRO A 2 69.17 55.27 19.63
N PRO A 3 69.45 56.59 19.55
CA PRO A 3 69.86 57.47 20.65
C PRO A 3 68.95 58.71 20.87
N LEU A 4 69.04 59.26 22.08
CA LEU A 4 68.61 60.60 22.50
C LEU A 4 69.63 61.66 22.02
N PHE A 5 69.18 62.80 21.51
CA PHE A 5 70.01 63.96 21.16
C PHE A 5 69.50 65.22 21.86
N LEU A 6 70.36 65.79 22.72
CA LEU A 6 70.35 67.17 23.23
C LEU A 6 71.46 67.95 22.50
N PRO A 7 71.32 69.26 22.25
CA PRO A 7 72.44 70.18 22.17
C PRO A 7 72.37 71.15 23.38
N VAL A 8 73.35 71.14 24.29
CA VAL A 8 74.68 71.79 24.24
C VAL A 8 74.59 73.32 24.22
N LEU A 9 74.83 73.87 25.41
CA LEU A 9 75.28 75.25 25.66
C LEU A 9 76.77 75.35 25.28
N ASP A 10 77.14 76.45 24.62
CA ASP A 10 78.54 76.87 24.48
C ASP A 10 78.67 78.31 25.03
N PRO A 11 79.61 78.58 25.96
CA PRO A 11 79.86 79.91 26.50
C PRO A 11 81.06 80.59 25.82
N SER A 12 81.22 81.90 26.09
CA SER A 12 82.46 82.69 25.92
C SER A 12 82.65 83.45 24.60
N ALA A 13 82.45 84.78 24.64
CA ALA A 13 83.53 85.76 24.45
C ALA A 13 83.02 87.22 24.38
N SER A 14 83.60 88.03 25.28
CA SER A 14 83.59 89.47 25.59
C SER A 14 83.58 90.54 24.47
N PRO A 15 83.41 91.84 24.83
CA PRO A 15 82.78 92.91 24.03
C PRO A 15 83.77 93.94 23.43
N PRO A 16 83.26 94.97 22.72
CA PRO A 16 83.85 96.31 22.88
C PRO A 16 82.85 97.47 23.00
N ALA A 17 83.25 98.41 23.87
CA ALA A 17 83.17 99.88 23.79
C ALA A 17 81.81 100.58 23.57
N ALA A 18 81.39 101.26 24.63
CA ALA A 18 80.32 102.25 24.67
C ALA A 18 80.66 103.56 23.93
N PRO A 19 79.64 104.22 23.34
CA PRO A 19 79.51 105.66 23.36
C PRO A 19 78.35 106.13 24.27
N ALA A 20 78.49 107.37 24.73
CA ALA A 20 77.71 108.06 25.76
C ALA A 20 76.20 108.24 25.44
N PRO A 21 75.36 108.53 26.47
CA PRO A 21 73.91 108.40 26.39
C PRO A 21 73.24 109.65 25.81
N ASP A 22 72.48 109.47 24.72
CA ASP A 22 71.46 110.43 24.29
C ASP A 22 70.17 110.21 25.08
N ALA A 23 69.61 111.30 25.58
CA ALA A 23 68.44 111.33 26.44
C ALA A 23 67.18 110.73 25.76
N PRO A 24 66.32 110.02 26.51
CA PRO A 24 65.15 109.33 25.97
C PRO A 24 64.10 110.34 25.47
N LYS A 25 63.82 110.29 24.16
CA LYS A 25 62.69 111.01 23.56
C LYS A 25 61.39 110.35 23.99
N TRP A 26 60.50 111.15 24.56
CA TRP A 26 59.18 110.77 25.12
C TRP A 26 58.26 109.94 24.19
N THR A 27 58.58 109.85 22.89
CA THR A 27 57.87 109.06 21.89
C THR A 27 58.07 107.54 22.05
N ASP A 28 59.19 107.09 22.64
CA ASP A 28 59.46 105.64 22.82
C ASP A 28 58.73 105.03 24.04
N ILE A 29 58.23 105.86 24.95
CA ILE A 29 57.48 105.40 26.13
C ILE A 29 56.04 105.01 25.74
N TRP A 30 55.45 105.70 24.76
CA TRP A 30 54.11 105.39 24.26
C TRP A 30 54.07 104.19 23.32
N SER A 31 55.12 103.95 22.53
CA SER A 31 55.26 102.73 21.74
C SER A 31 55.50 101.51 22.63
N ALA A 32 56.32 101.64 23.68
CA ALA A 32 56.60 100.57 24.65
C ALA A 32 55.35 100.14 25.46
N LEU A 33 54.55 101.10 25.94
CA LEU A 33 53.27 100.81 26.61
C LEU A 33 52.23 100.21 25.64
N GLY A 34 52.21 100.65 24.39
CA GLY A 34 51.41 100.05 23.32
C GLY A 34 51.80 98.60 23.03
N THR A 35 53.10 98.26 23.01
CA THR A 35 53.57 96.88 22.83
C THR A 35 53.30 95.97 24.02
N VAL A 36 53.37 96.46 25.26
CA VAL A 36 53.03 95.66 26.45
C VAL A 36 51.53 95.40 26.51
N GLY A 37 50.72 96.41 26.18
CA GLY A 37 49.27 96.25 26.03
C GLY A 37 48.90 95.28 24.90
N ALA A 38 49.53 95.40 23.74
CA ALA A 38 49.29 94.52 22.59
C ALA A 38 49.78 93.07 22.83
N THR A 39 50.89 92.87 23.56
CA THR A 39 51.38 91.53 23.90
C THR A 39 50.54 90.86 24.98
N LEU A 40 50.05 91.60 25.98
CA LEU A 40 49.08 91.08 26.94
C LEU A 40 47.74 90.75 26.28
N PHE A 41 47.29 91.58 25.33
CA PHE A 41 46.08 91.31 24.56
C PHE A 41 46.25 90.09 23.64
N ALA A 42 47.42 89.94 23.01
CA ALA A 42 47.76 88.76 22.22
C ALA A 42 47.84 87.50 23.08
N LEU A 43 48.44 87.56 24.26
CA LEU A 43 48.49 86.43 25.20
C LEU A 43 47.10 86.08 25.74
N ALA A 44 46.25 87.07 26.03
CA ALA A 44 44.86 86.85 26.41
C ALA A 44 44.05 86.22 25.26
N ALA A 45 44.24 86.69 24.02
CA ALA A 45 43.63 86.10 22.83
C ALA A 45 44.11 84.65 22.58
N ILE A 46 45.39 84.36 22.81
CA ILE A 46 45.96 83.01 22.75
C ILE A 46 45.36 82.13 23.86
N ALA A 47 45.24 82.63 25.09
CA ALA A 47 44.64 81.88 26.19
C ALA A 47 43.16 81.56 25.91
N VAL A 48 42.38 82.55 25.44
CA VAL A 48 40.98 82.37 25.06
C VAL A 48 40.83 81.35 23.93
N THR A 49 41.67 81.42 22.90
CA THR A 49 41.66 80.43 21.79
C THR A 49 42.06 79.03 22.25
N VAL A 50 43.00 78.89 23.18
CA VAL A 50 43.35 77.59 23.79
C VAL A 50 42.20 77.02 24.62
N VAL A 51 41.49 77.84 25.40
CA VAL A 51 40.32 77.41 26.18
C VAL A 51 39.16 77.00 25.27
N LEU A 52 38.86 77.78 24.22
CA LEU A 52 37.88 77.44 23.20
C LEU A 52 38.25 76.13 22.49
N ALA A 53 39.51 75.98 22.07
CA ALA A 53 39.99 74.75 21.46
C ALA A 53 39.90 73.54 22.42
N GLN A 54 40.12 73.73 23.73
CA GLN A 54 39.91 72.66 24.72
C GLN A 54 38.43 72.34 24.94
N GLN A 55 37.55 73.34 24.96
CA GLN A 55 36.10 73.12 25.04
C GLN A 55 35.58 72.40 23.79
N ASP A 56 36.03 72.79 22.60
CA ASP A 56 35.68 72.12 21.35
C ASP A 56 36.21 70.70 21.30
N ARG A 57 37.44 70.45 21.79
CA ARG A 57 37.96 69.08 21.94
C ARG A 57 37.16 68.25 22.92
N LYS A 58 36.73 68.82 24.05
CA LYS A 58 35.87 68.13 25.02
C LYS A 58 34.50 67.81 24.42
N LYS A 59 33.87 68.76 23.73
CA LYS A 59 32.60 68.54 23.02
C LYS A 59 32.72 67.48 21.92
N ALA A 60 33.79 67.54 21.12
CA ALA A 60 34.06 66.54 20.08
C ALA A 60 34.36 65.15 20.67
N ALA A 61 35.04 65.07 21.81
CA ALA A 61 35.28 63.80 22.49
C ALA A 61 33.98 63.23 23.07
N GLN A 62 33.11 64.07 23.63
CA GLN A 62 31.79 63.70 24.13
C GLN A 62 30.92 63.16 22.99
N GLN A 63 30.84 63.87 21.86
CA GLN A 63 30.10 63.44 20.67
C GLN A 63 30.60 62.09 20.16
N ARG A 64 31.91 61.87 20.03
CA ARG A 64 32.44 60.56 19.61
C ARG A 64 32.11 59.44 20.59
N HIS A 65 32.08 59.74 21.89
CA HIS A 65 31.68 58.77 22.89
C HIS A 65 30.20 58.42 22.75
N ASP A 66 29.34 59.43 22.62
CA ASP A 66 27.89 59.25 22.49
C ASP A 66 27.54 58.53 21.17
N ASP A 67 28.15 58.91 20.05
CA ASP A 67 28.06 58.23 18.75
C ASP A 67 28.53 56.76 18.87
N GLY A 68 29.59 56.51 19.64
CA GLY A 68 30.12 55.18 19.89
C GLY A 68 29.17 54.30 20.71
N VAL A 69 28.51 54.88 21.72
CA VAL A 69 27.48 54.20 22.53
C VAL A 69 26.25 53.90 21.69
N GLU A 70 25.81 54.87 20.88
CA GLU A 70 24.66 54.69 19.99
C GLU A 70 24.94 53.64 18.90
N ALA A 71 26.11 53.67 18.27
CA ALA A 71 26.53 52.64 17.33
C ALA A 71 26.63 51.24 17.97
N ALA A 72 27.13 51.15 19.20
CA ALA A 72 27.19 49.87 19.93
C ALA A 72 25.79 49.35 20.28
N ARG A 73 24.86 50.25 20.63
CA ARG A 73 23.45 49.91 20.88
C ARG A 73 22.77 49.41 19.62
N LEU A 74 22.89 50.13 18.51
CA LEU A 74 22.32 49.74 17.21
C LEU A 74 22.83 48.36 16.76
N ARG A 75 24.14 48.10 16.90
CA ARG A 75 24.70 46.78 16.60
C ARG A 75 24.12 45.67 17.47
N ARG A 76 23.89 45.92 18.77
CA ARG A 76 23.26 44.93 19.66
C ARG A 76 21.81 44.66 19.26
N GLU A 77 21.05 45.70 18.93
CA GLU A 77 19.67 45.55 18.46
C GLU A 77 19.60 44.79 17.12
N ASP A 78 20.51 45.08 16.19
CA ASP A 78 20.60 44.35 14.91
C ASP A 78 20.95 42.86 15.13
N LEU A 79 21.90 42.57 16.03
CA LEU A 79 22.26 41.19 16.40
C LEU A 79 21.10 40.46 17.07
N GLN A 80 20.33 41.13 17.93
CA GLN A 80 19.12 40.57 18.54
C GLN A 80 18.07 40.25 17.49
N ARG A 81 17.75 41.21 16.60
CA ARG A 81 16.79 40.96 15.50
C ARG A 81 17.23 39.80 14.60
N ALA A 82 18.52 39.70 14.28
CA ALA A 82 19.05 38.59 13.49
C ALA A 82 18.98 37.24 14.23
N ALA A 83 19.17 37.23 15.56
CA ALA A 83 19.02 36.04 16.37
C ALA A 83 17.54 35.59 16.43
N ASP A 84 16.63 36.52 16.68
CA ASP A 84 15.18 36.25 16.73
C ASP A 84 14.69 35.70 15.39
N GLN A 85 15.05 36.33 14.27
CA GLN A 85 14.73 35.83 12.92
C GLN A 85 15.23 34.41 12.69
N ARG A 86 16.47 34.10 13.08
CA ARG A 86 17.00 32.73 12.97
C ARG A 86 16.21 31.73 13.80
N THR A 87 15.78 32.10 15.01
CA THR A 87 14.96 31.20 15.84
C THR A 87 13.60 30.94 15.23
N GLU A 88 12.96 31.97 14.65
CA GLU A 88 11.69 31.83 13.94
C GLU A 88 11.81 30.99 12.67
N ASP A 89 12.89 31.17 11.90
CA ASP A 89 13.16 30.38 10.70
C ASP A 89 13.39 28.91 11.05
N LEU A 90 14.14 28.62 12.12
CA LEU A 90 14.36 27.26 12.60
C LEU A 90 13.07 26.62 13.11
N ALA A 91 12.22 27.37 13.82
CA ALA A 91 10.93 26.88 14.28
C ALA A 91 10.00 26.53 13.10
N ARG A 92 9.93 27.40 12.09
CA ARG A 92 9.17 27.16 10.85
C ARG A 92 9.70 25.92 10.11
N ALA A 93 11.01 25.83 9.91
CA ALA A 93 11.61 24.66 9.25
C ALA A 93 11.36 23.35 10.01
N ALA A 94 11.36 23.38 11.35
CA ALA A 94 11.05 22.21 12.16
C ALA A 94 9.58 21.80 12.02
N GLN A 95 8.66 22.77 12.02
CA GLN A 95 7.24 22.50 11.80
C GLN A 95 6.97 21.92 10.41
N GLU A 96 7.53 22.53 9.36
CA GLU A 96 7.37 22.04 7.99
C GLU A 96 7.88 20.60 7.81
N ARG A 97 9.02 20.27 8.46
CA ARG A 97 9.54 18.89 8.49
C ARG A 97 8.58 17.94 9.20
N ALA A 98 8.07 18.31 10.36
CA ALA A 98 7.11 17.48 11.10
C ALA A 98 5.83 17.23 10.29
N GLU A 99 5.30 18.26 9.61
CA GLU A 99 4.14 18.13 8.73
C GLU A 99 4.43 17.29 7.48
N ALA A 100 5.64 17.38 6.92
CA ALA A 100 6.07 16.53 5.81
C ALA A 100 6.18 15.06 6.25
N ASP A 101 6.78 14.79 7.41
CA ASP A 101 6.92 13.45 7.97
C ASP A 101 5.54 12.83 8.28
N GLN A 102 4.62 13.61 8.86
CA GLN A 102 3.24 13.16 9.09
C GLN A 102 2.52 12.81 7.79
N ARG A 103 2.69 13.63 6.74
CA ARG A 103 2.13 13.34 5.41
C ARG A 103 2.69 12.04 4.84
N LEU A 104 4.01 11.85 4.90
CA LEU A 104 4.67 10.63 4.43
C LEU A 104 4.19 9.39 5.20
N LEU A 105 4.00 9.48 6.52
CA LEU A 105 3.46 8.38 7.32
C LEU A 105 2.02 8.05 6.92
N GLY A 106 1.18 9.06 6.70
CA GLY A 106 -0.19 8.88 6.22
C GLY A 106 -0.25 8.22 4.84
N GLU A 107 0.59 8.67 3.92
CA GLU A 107 0.70 8.10 2.57
C GLU A 107 1.16 6.64 2.60
N ARG A 108 2.15 6.30 3.45
CA ARG A 108 2.59 4.91 3.64
C ARG A 108 1.48 4.03 4.20
N ALA A 109 0.79 4.49 5.25
CA ALA A 109 -0.33 3.73 5.83
C ALA A 109 -1.45 3.49 4.80
N ALA A 110 -1.79 4.49 3.99
CA ALA A 110 -2.77 4.35 2.92
C ALA A 110 -2.30 3.42 1.79
N ALA A 111 -1.00 3.44 1.45
CA ALA A 111 -0.41 2.51 0.50
C ALA A 111 -0.46 1.06 1.01
N ASP A 112 -0.11 0.83 2.28
CA ASP A 112 -0.15 -0.49 2.91
C ASP A 112 -1.59 -1.04 2.98
N GLN A 113 -2.55 -0.17 3.30
CA GLN A 113 -3.97 -0.56 3.34
C GLN A 113 -4.47 -0.99 1.95
N ARG A 114 -4.10 -0.25 0.89
CA ARG A 114 -4.45 -0.61 -0.49
C ARG A 114 -3.82 -1.94 -0.89
N LEU A 115 -2.54 -2.13 -0.60
CA LEU A 115 -1.85 -3.39 -0.91
C LEU A 115 -2.48 -4.59 -0.19
N ALA A 116 -2.91 -4.42 1.06
CA ALA A 116 -3.60 -5.46 1.81
C ALA A 116 -4.96 -5.82 1.19
N GLN A 117 -5.73 -4.82 0.74
CA GLN A 117 -7.00 -5.02 0.05
C GLN A 117 -6.81 -5.72 -1.29
N GLU A 118 -5.83 -5.29 -2.09
CA GLU A 118 -5.50 -5.91 -3.37
C GLU A 118 -5.07 -7.37 -3.22
N ARG A 119 -4.28 -7.70 -2.20
CA ARG A 119 -3.90 -9.09 -1.90
C ARG A 119 -5.11 -9.93 -1.52
N ALA A 120 -5.97 -9.43 -0.64
CA ALA A 120 -7.20 -10.14 -0.26
C ALA A 120 -8.14 -10.35 -1.46
N ASP A 121 -8.24 -9.37 -2.37
CA ASP A 121 -8.99 -9.50 -3.62
C ASP A 121 -8.40 -10.53 -4.57
N TRP A 122 -7.07 -10.54 -4.68
CA TRP A 122 -6.35 -11.51 -5.50
C TRP A 122 -6.52 -12.94 -4.98
N ASP A 123 -6.35 -13.15 -3.67
CA ASP A 123 -6.57 -14.46 -3.03
C ASP A 123 -8.00 -14.95 -3.25
N ARG A 124 -9.01 -14.07 -3.12
CA ARG A 124 -10.41 -14.40 -3.39
C ARG A 124 -10.66 -14.83 -4.83
N ARG A 125 -10.02 -14.16 -5.80
CA ARG A 125 -10.11 -14.55 -7.22
C ARG A 125 -9.43 -15.88 -7.47
N GLN A 126 -8.25 -16.09 -6.91
CA GLN A 126 -7.51 -17.34 -7.08
C GLN A 126 -8.29 -18.54 -6.54
N VAL A 127 -8.92 -18.40 -5.35
CA VAL A 127 -9.80 -19.45 -4.81
C VAL A 127 -10.97 -19.75 -5.74
N ARG A 128 -11.64 -18.71 -6.27
CA ARG A 128 -12.74 -18.88 -7.21
C ARG A 128 -12.30 -19.56 -8.50
N ASP A 129 -11.17 -19.16 -9.06
CA ASP A 129 -10.63 -19.73 -10.29
C ASP A 129 -10.29 -21.21 -10.10
N TRP A 130 -9.70 -21.55 -8.95
CA TRP A 130 -9.41 -22.94 -8.61
C TRP A 130 -10.69 -23.78 -8.42
N GLN A 131 -11.71 -23.24 -7.74
CA GLN A 131 -13.01 -23.88 -7.62
C GLN A 131 -13.68 -24.09 -8.99
N ALA A 132 -13.59 -23.11 -9.89
CA ALA A 132 -14.14 -23.20 -11.23
C ALA A 132 -13.44 -24.29 -12.04
N VAL A 133 -12.11 -24.36 -12.02
CA VAL A 133 -11.33 -25.42 -12.68
C VAL A 133 -11.70 -26.80 -12.15
N ALA A 134 -11.82 -26.95 -10.82
CA ALA A 134 -12.25 -28.20 -10.21
C ALA A 134 -13.67 -28.59 -10.66
N ALA A 135 -14.62 -27.65 -10.60
CA ALA A 135 -16.00 -27.87 -11.04
C ALA A 135 -16.07 -28.27 -12.53
N THR A 136 -15.32 -27.60 -13.41
CA THR A 136 -15.22 -27.96 -14.83
C THR A 136 -14.67 -29.37 -15.03
N GLY A 137 -13.64 -29.76 -14.26
CA GLY A 137 -13.12 -31.12 -14.30
C GLY A 137 -14.16 -32.17 -13.89
N LEU A 138 -14.95 -31.89 -12.84
CA LEU A 138 -16.03 -32.78 -12.40
C LEU A 138 -17.15 -32.87 -13.45
N LEU A 139 -17.51 -31.75 -14.07
CA LEU A 139 -18.49 -31.67 -15.16
C LEU A 139 -18.09 -32.54 -16.35
N HIS A 140 -16.82 -32.48 -16.76
CA HIS A 140 -16.31 -33.30 -17.86
C HIS A 140 -16.48 -34.81 -17.56
N ARG A 141 -16.17 -35.24 -16.33
CA ARG A 141 -16.33 -36.65 -15.92
C ARG A 141 -17.80 -37.09 -15.85
N ILE A 142 -18.70 -36.18 -15.46
CA ILE A 142 -20.15 -36.46 -15.51
C ILE A 142 -20.59 -36.64 -16.96
N ALA A 143 -20.10 -35.80 -17.88
CA ALA A 143 -20.38 -35.94 -19.31
C ALA A 143 -19.85 -37.25 -19.88
N GLU A 144 -18.64 -37.69 -19.47
CA GLU A 144 -18.05 -38.97 -19.91
C GLU A 144 -18.88 -40.20 -19.53
N ILE A 145 -19.51 -40.22 -18.35
CA ILE A 145 -20.34 -41.36 -17.91
C ILE A 145 -21.75 -41.33 -18.50
N GLN A 146 -22.24 -40.16 -18.92
CA GLN A 146 -23.62 -39.95 -19.36
C GLN A 146 -24.10 -40.87 -20.51
N PRO A 147 -23.31 -41.14 -21.58
CA PRO A 147 -23.69 -42.09 -22.62
C PRO A 147 -23.88 -43.53 -22.12
N TYR A 148 -23.28 -43.87 -20.98
CA TYR A 148 -23.21 -45.22 -20.45
C TYR A 148 -24.13 -45.44 -19.24
N ILE A 149 -24.87 -44.44 -18.78
CA ILE A 149 -25.67 -44.50 -17.54
C ILE A 149 -26.63 -45.71 -17.50
N GLU A 150 -27.24 -46.07 -18.64
CA GLU A 150 -28.14 -47.23 -18.71
C GLU A 150 -27.40 -48.57 -18.60
N ASP A 151 -26.13 -48.61 -19.02
CA ASP A 151 -25.27 -49.78 -18.99
C ASP A 151 -24.57 -49.97 -17.64
N VAL A 152 -24.45 -48.91 -16.82
CA VAL A 152 -23.76 -48.94 -15.52
C VAL A 152 -24.30 -50.08 -14.65
N ALA A 153 -25.62 -50.21 -14.52
CA ALA A 153 -26.22 -51.26 -13.69
C ALA A 153 -26.01 -52.68 -14.25
N LEU A 154 -25.74 -52.80 -15.55
CA LEU A 154 -25.60 -54.08 -16.26
C LEU A 154 -24.15 -54.57 -16.40
N ILE A 155 -23.18 -53.77 -15.97
CA ILE A 155 -21.75 -53.99 -16.23
C ILE A 155 -21.22 -55.35 -15.74
N ASN A 156 -21.82 -55.91 -14.66
CA ASN A 156 -21.46 -57.21 -14.09
C ASN A 156 -22.28 -58.38 -14.66
N PHE A 157 -23.35 -58.12 -15.42
CA PHE A 157 -24.30 -59.15 -15.87
C PHE A 157 -24.13 -59.53 -17.33
N VAL A 158 -23.80 -58.56 -18.15
CA VAL A 158 -23.64 -58.78 -19.57
C VAL A 158 -22.13 -58.87 -19.78
N ARG A 159 -21.67 -59.98 -20.35
CA ARG A 159 -20.47 -59.96 -21.17
C ARG A 159 -20.82 -59.03 -22.33
N ILE A 160 -20.75 -57.71 -22.11
CA ILE A 160 -21.22 -56.69 -23.06
C ILE A 160 -20.65 -57.13 -24.39
N LYS A 161 -21.52 -57.40 -25.37
CA LYS A 161 -21.20 -58.07 -26.65
C LYS A 161 -20.33 -57.19 -27.58
N GLY A 162 -19.39 -56.45 -27.00
CA GLY A 162 -18.37 -55.63 -27.62
C GLY A 162 -17.39 -55.22 -26.52
N GLY A 163 -16.19 -55.83 -26.52
CA GLY A 163 -15.19 -55.66 -25.46
C GLY A 163 -14.86 -54.20 -25.14
N ASN A 164 -14.96 -53.31 -26.14
CA ASN A 164 -14.62 -51.90 -25.98
C ASN A 164 -15.63 -51.13 -25.12
N ARG A 165 -16.94 -51.43 -25.19
CA ARG A 165 -17.96 -50.63 -24.47
C ARG A 165 -17.88 -50.84 -22.95
N ALA A 166 -17.71 -52.09 -22.49
CA ALA A 166 -17.53 -52.39 -21.08
C ALA A 166 -16.29 -51.72 -20.47
N GLU A 167 -15.21 -51.66 -21.25
CA GLU A 167 -13.97 -51.01 -20.88
C GLU A 167 -14.16 -49.50 -20.76
N HIS A 168 -14.86 -48.86 -21.71
CA HIS A 168 -15.19 -47.45 -21.63
C HIS A 168 -16.08 -47.12 -20.41
N VAL A 169 -17.07 -47.96 -20.07
CA VAL A 169 -17.87 -47.76 -18.85
C VAL A 169 -16.99 -47.85 -17.59
N HIS A 170 -16.13 -48.87 -17.48
CA HIS A 170 -15.22 -49.01 -16.35
C HIS A 170 -14.28 -47.81 -16.22
N LEU A 171 -13.71 -47.36 -17.34
CA LEU A 171 -12.83 -46.20 -17.36
C LEU A 171 -13.56 -44.93 -16.94
N ALA A 172 -14.79 -44.71 -17.41
CA ALA A 172 -15.61 -43.56 -17.01
C ALA A 172 -15.95 -43.61 -15.52
N ILE A 173 -16.32 -44.77 -14.97
CA ILE A 173 -16.55 -44.95 -13.52
C ILE A 173 -15.28 -44.65 -12.72
N GLN A 174 -14.13 -45.16 -13.16
CA GLN A 174 -12.84 -44.92 -12.50
C GLN A 174 -12.47 -43.43 -12.50
N ARG A 175 -12.67 -42.73 -13.63
CA ARG A 175 -12.44 -41.28 -13.72
C ARG A 175 -13.37 -40.51 -12.79
N LEU A 176 -14.65 -40.88 -12.74
CA LEU A 176 -15.64 -40.30 -11.83
C LEU A 176 -15.21 -40.50 -10.36
N GLN A 177 -14.78 -41.70 -9.98
CA GLN A 177 -14.25 -41.99 -8.66
C GLN A 177 -13.01 -41.15 -8.33
N GLN A 178 -12.06 -41.04 -9.26
CA GLN A 178 -10.87 -40.20 -9.08
C GLN A 178 -11.27 -38.74 -8.79
N GLY A 179 -12.24 -38.19 -9.52
CA GLY A 179 -12.77 -36.85 -9.30
C GLY A 179 -13.32 -36.64 -7.88
N ALA A 180 -13.93 -37.66 -7.27
CA ALA A 180 -14.45 -37.58 -5.90
C ALA A 180 -13.35 -37.48 -4.82
N TYR A 181 -12.15 -37.96 -5.12
CA TYR A 181 -10.99 -37.89 -4.22
C TYR A 181 -10.15 -36.64 -4.45
N THR A 182 -9.97 -36.20 -5.70
CA THR A 182 -9.11 -35.06 -6.02
C THR A 182 -9.88 -33.75 -6.11
N ASP A 183 -10.86 -33.69 -7.01
CA ASP A 183 -11.43 -32.42 -7.47
C ASP A 183 -12.65 -32.00 -6.65
N ALA A 184 -13.38 -32.96 -6.06
CA ALA A 184 -14.50 -32.66 -5.18
C ALA A 184 -14.08 -31.88 -3.93
N LEU A 185 -12.91 -32.21 -3.34
CA LEU A 185 -12.34 -31.46 -2.22
C LEU A 185 -11.95 -30.03 -2.65
N ALA A 186 -11.61 -29.86 -3.92
CA ALA A 186 -11.22 -28.57 -4.48
C ALA A 186 -12.38 -27.60 -4.73
N LEU A 187 -13.63 -28.06 -4.58
CA LEU A 187 -14.80 -27.19 -4.64
C LEU A 187 -14.86 -26.20 -3.47
N GLY A 188 -14.16 -26.46 -2.36
CA GLY A 188 -14.23 -25.62 -1.15
C GLY A 188 -15.63 -25.52 -0.54
N SER A 189 -16.56 -26.39 -0.97
CA SER A 189 -17.94 -26.48 -0.51
C SER A 189 -18.20 -27.91 -0.04
N GLU A 190 -18.55 -28.07 1.24
CA GLU A 190 -18.91 -29.37 1.79
C GLU A 190 -20.13 -29.95 1.07
N ALA A 191 -21.15 -29.12 0.81
CA ALA A 191 -22.35 -29.52 0.08
C ALA A 191 -22.00 -30.03 -1.33
N GLY A 192 -21.20 -29.27 -2.10
CA GLY A 192 -20.75 -29.70 -3.43
C GLY A 192 -19.95 -31.01 -3.41
N THR A 193 -19.08 -31.16 -2.42
CA THR A 193 -18.29 -32.38 -2.21
C THR A 193 -19.20 -33.58 -1.96
N GLN A 194 -20.18 -33.43 -1.07
CA GLN A 194 -21.12 -34.49 -0.71
C GLN A 194 -22.04 -34.87 -1.88
N LEU A 195 -22.51 -33.90 -2.66
CA LEU A 195 -23.31 -34.13 -3.86
C LEU A 195 -22.57 -35.00 -4.88
N TYR A 196 -21.33 -34.63 -5.21
CA TYR A 196 -20.55 -35.38 -6.19
C TYR A 196 -20.19 -36.79 -5.66
N ARG A 197 -19.83 -36.92 -4.38
CA ARG A 197 -19.55 -38.22 -3.76
C ARG A 197 -20.78 -39.12 -3.71
N SER A 198 -21.95 -38.56 -3.46
CA SER A 198 -23.22 -39.29 -3.50
C SER A 198 -23.49 -39.82 -4.91
N LEU A 199 -23.23 -39.01 -5.94
CA LEU A 199 -23.35 -39.44 -7.34
C LEU A 199 -22.40 -40.63 -7.63
N VAL A 200 -21.13 -40.52 -7.25
CA VAL A 200 -20.16 -41.61 -7.40
C VAL A 200 -20.63 -42.87 -6.68
N SER A 201 -21.11 -42.74 -5.43
CA SER A 201 -21.62 -43.87 -4.67
C SER A 201 -22.80 -44.55 -5.35
N LEU A 202 -23.71 -43.78 -5.95
CA LEU A 202 -24.86 -44.33 -6.68
C LEU A 202 -24.42 -45.08 -7.94
N VAL A 203 -23.52 -44.48 -8.72
CA VAL A 203 -22.98 -45.09 -9.95
C VAL A 203 -22.28 -46.41 -9.63
N VAL A 204 -21.43 -46.43 -8.58
CA VAL A 204 -20.65 -47.62 -8.19
C VAL A 204 -21.54 -48.71 -7.59
N SER A 205 -22.59 -48.36 -6.84
CA SER A 205 -23.48 -49.34 -6.19
C SER A 205 -24.59 -49.88 -7.09
N ALA A 206 -24.86 -49.24 -8.23
CA ALA A 206 -25.93 -49.65 -9.15
C ALA A 206 -25.88 -51.12 -9.59
N PRO A 207 -24.71 -51.71 -9.95
CA PRO A 207 -24.63 -53.13 -10.30
C PRO A 207 -25.02 -54.06 -9.15
N ASP A 208 -24.56 -53.75 -7.93
CA ASP A 208 -24.81 -54.55 -6.73
C ASP A 208 -26.28 -54.48 -6.32
N VAL A 209 -26.89 -53.29 -6.44
CA VAL A 209 -28.34 -53.11 -6.20
C VAL A 209 -29.15 -53.95 -7.18
N LEU A 210 -28.82 -53.92 -8.48
CA LEU A 210 -29.50 -54.74 -9.47
C LEU A 210 -29.31 -56.25 -9.19
N GLN A 211 -28.14 -56.65 -8.71
CA GLN A 211 -27.85 -58.04 -8.33
C GLN A 211 -28.68 -58.50 -7.14
N ALA A 212 -28.72 -57.69 -6.08
CA ALA A 212 -29.51 -57.98 -4.89
C ALA A 212 -30.99 -58.12 -5.24
N LEU A 213 -31.54 -57.21 -6.04
CA LEU A 213 -32.93 -57.24 -6.47
C LEU A 213 -33.25 -58.46 -7.34
N GLY A 214 -32.34 -58.87 -8.22
CA GLY A 214 -32.51 -60.10 -9.01
C GLY A 214 -32.49 -61.38 -8.16
N ARG A 215 -31.82 -61.37 -7.00
CA ARG A 215 -31.86 -62.49 -6.03
C ARG A 215 -33.13 -62.46 -5.20
N GLU A 216 -33.57 -61.27 -4.77
CA GLU A 216 -34.78 -61.07 -3.97
C GLU A 216 -36.06 -61.37 -4.80
N ASN A 217 -36.08 -60.97 -6.07
CA ASN A 217 -37.21 -61.13 -6.98
C ASN A 217 -36.77 -61.74 -8.33
N PRO A 218 -36.75 -63.09 -8.46
CA PRO A 218 -36.33 -63.76 -9.70
C PRO A 218 -37.22 -63.45 -10.92
N SER A 219 -38.46 -63.03 -10.70
CA SER A 219 -39.41 -62.60 -11.75
C SER A 219 -39.16 -61.16 -12.25
N LEU A 220 -38.28 -60.40 -11.58
CA LEU A 220 -37.94 -59.04 -11.98
C LEU A 220 -37.20 -59.07 -13.32
N HIS A 221 -37.77 -58.39 -14.31
CA HIS A 221 -37.12 -58.24 -15.60
C HIS A 221 -35.91 -57.31 -15.45
N LYS A 222 -34.70 -57.88 -15.46
CA LYS A 222 -33.44 -57.15 -15.25
C LYS A 222 -33.28 -55.92 -16.15
N GLY A 223 -33.77 -56.00 -17.40
CA GLY A 223 -33.76 -54.87 -18.33
C GLY A 223 -34.66 -53.71 -17.90
N ASN A 224 -35.85 -53.99 -17.36
CA ASN A 224 -36.74 -52.94 -16.89
C ASN A 224 -36.18 -52.27 -15.62
N ALA A 225 -35.61 -53.07 -14.72
CA ALA A 225 -34.97 -52.57 -13.51
C ALA A 225 -33.71 -51.74 -13.80
N SER A 226 -32.89 -52.15 -14.77
CA SER A 226 -31.70 -51.38 -15.17
C SER A 226 -32.07 -50.05 -15.83
N VAL A 227 -33.11 -50.02 -16.67
CA VAL A 227 -33.63 -48.78 -17.27
C VAL A 227 -34.13 -47.82 -16.19
N ALA A 228 -34.87 -48.32 -15.19
CA ALA A 228 -35.35 -47.49 -14.09
C ALA A 228 -34.20 -46.93 -13.23
N ILE A 229 -33.19 -47.74 -12.90
CA ILE A 229 -31.97 -47.29 -12.21
C ILE A 229 -31.26 -46.21 -13.05
N GLY A 230 -31.10 -46.44 -14.36
CA GLY A 230 -30.50 -45.49 -15.29
C GLY A 230 -31.24 -44.15 -15.32
N ALA A 231 -32.58 -44.15 -15.29
CA ALA A 231 -33.37 -42.93 -15.23
C ALA A 231 -33.11 -42.11 -13.96
N HIS A 232 -32.97 -42.77 -12.79
CA HIS A 232 -32.63 -42.08 -11.54
C HIS A 232 -31.21 -41.53 -11.53
N LEU A 233 -30.24 -42.32 -12.01
CA LEU A 233 -28.85 -41.88 -12.14
C LEU A 233 -28.77 -40.67 -13.07
N ARG A 234 -29.48 -40.68 -14.19
CA ARG A 234 -29.53 -39.56 -15.14
C ARG A 234 -30.10 -38.30 -14.50
N ALA A 235 -31.21 -38.41 -13.77
CA ALA A 235 -31.80 -37.29 -13.06
C ALA A 235 -30.85 -36.72 -11.99
N TYR A 236 -30.13 -37.57 -11.26
CA TYR A 236 -29.16 -37.12 -10.26
C TYR A 236 -27.89 -36.51 -10.89
N CYS A 237 -27.37 -37.09 -11.98
CA CYS A 237 -26.28 -36.49 -12.76
C CYS A 237 -26.63 -35.07 -13.22
N ARG A 238 -27.85 -34.89 -13.75
CA ARG A 238 -28.37 -33.58 -14.14
C ARG A 238 -28.38 -32.61 -12.97
N TYR A 239 -28.86 -33.06 -11.81
CA TYR A 239 -28.92 -32.24 -10.60
C TYR A 239 -27.53 -31.78 -10.17
N VAL A 240 -26.58 -32.71 -10.04
CA VAL A 240 -25.19 -32.40 -9.66
C VAL A 240 -24.55 -31.47 -10.68
N ARG A 241 -24.75 -31.71 -11.98
CA ARG A 241 -24.25 -30.85 -13.05
C ARG A 241 -24.74 -29.41 -12.90
N LEU A 242 -26.05 -29.21 -12.78
CA LEU A 242 -26.62 -27.86 -12.65
C LEU A 242 -26.14 -27.15 -11.38
N ARG A 243 -25.93 -27.89 -10.28
CA ARG A 243 -25.31 -27.34 -9.05
C ARG A 243 -23.85 -26.95 -9.26
N LEU A 244 -23.07 -27.71 -10.02
CA LEU A 244 -21.70 -27.35 -10.37
C LEU A 244 -21.64 -26.14 -11.30
N CYS A 245 -22.57 -26.02 -12.27
CA CYS A 245 -22.69 -24.80 -13.10
C CYS A 245 -23.02 -23.59 -12.23
N GLN A 246 -23.97 -23.73 -11.29
CA GLN A 246 -24.31 -22.68 -10.33
C GLN A 246 -23.11 -22.27 -9.47
N LEU A 247 -22.25 -23.22 -9.07
CA LEU A 247 -21.00 -22.92 -8.36
C LEU A 247 -20.07 -22.05 -9.21
N ILE A 248 -19.91 -22.36 -10.50
CA ILE A 248 -19.06 -21.58 -11.41
C ILE A 248 -19.61 -20.16 -11.58
N GLU A 249 -20.93 -20.02 -11.71
CA GLU A 249 -21.58 -18.72 -11.92
C GLU A 249 -21.60 -17.85 -10.67
N THR A 250 -21.92 -18.43 -9.52
CA THR A 250 -22.23 -17.68 -8.28
C THR A 250 -21.16 -17.80 -7.20
N GLY A 251 -20.26 -18.78 -7.31
CA GLY A 251 -19.26 -19.12 -6.29
C GLY A 251 -19.84 -19.88 -5.08
N VAL A 252 -21.14 -20.22 -5.08
CA VAL A 252 -21.80 -20.86 -3.94
C VAL A 252 -22.71 -22.00 -4.40
N ILE A 253 -22.66 -23.13 -3.67
CA ILE A 253 -23.65 -24.22 -3.79
C ILE A 253 -24.62 -24.10 -2.61
N PRO A 254 -25.93 -23.91 -2.84
CA PRO A 254 -26.93 -23.93 -1.78
C PRO A 254 -26.92 -25.27 -1.02
N PRO A 255 -27.26 -25.27 0.28
CA PRO A 255 -27.37 -26.52 1.04
C PRO A 255 -28.40 -27.46 0.38
N ASP A 256 -28.03 -28.74 0.25
CA ASP A 256 -28.91 -29.74 -0.36
C ASP A 256 -30.02 -30.17 0.61
N THR A 257 -31.26 -29.93 0.20
CA THR A 257 -32.48 -30.38 0.91
C THR A 257 -33.20 -31.51 0.18
N SER A 258 -32.75 -31.88 -1.01
CA SER A 258 -33.41 -32.85 -1.89
C SER A 258 -33.07 -34.30 -1.57
N GLY A 259 -31.95 -34.52 -0.88
CA GLY A 259 -31.49 -35.84 -0.47
C GLY A 259 -30.99 -36.70 -1.63
N VAL A 260 -30.49 -37.90 -1.29
CA VAL A 260 -29.91 -38.84 -2.25
C VAL A 260 -30.99 -39.79 -2.79
N PRO A 261 -31.08 -40.03 -4.11
CA PRO A 261 -32.04 -40.98 -4.68
C PRO A 261 -31.82 -42.42 -4.18
N SER A 262 -32.91 -43.15 -3.98
CA SER A 262 -32.86 -44.58 -3.67
C SER A 262 -32.95 -45.43 -4.93
N LEU A 263 -31.86 -46.11 -5.29
CA LEU A 263 -31.81 -47.00 -6.47
C LEU A 263 -32.69 -48.25 -6.31
N ARG A 264 -32.90 -48.72 -5.08
CA ARG A 264 -33.82 -49.85 -4.80
C ARG A 264 -35.26 -49.45 -5.11
N LEU A 265 -35.67 -48.25 -4.71
CA LEU A 265 -37.02 -47.73 -4.98
C LEU A 265 -37.24 -47.53 -6.49
N ALA A 266 -36.23 -47.01 -7.20
CA ALA A 266 -36.24 -46.87 -8.65
C ALA A 266 -36.57 -48.18 -9.36
N ALA A 267 -35.85 -49.25 -9.04
CA ALA A 267 -35.98 -50.54 -9.70
C ALA A 267 -37.34 -51.23 -9.46
N THR A 268 -38.10 -50.80 -8.45
CA THR A 268 -39.46 -51.30 -8.15
C THR A 268 -40.56 -50.57 -8.92
N GLY A 269 -40.21 -49.62 -9.79
CA GLY A 269 -41.17 -48.90 -10.65
C GLY A 269 -41.62 -47.55 -10.10
N ALA A 270 -40.90 -46.98 -9.12
CA ALA A 270 -41.08 -45.58 -8.78
C ALA A 270 -40.67 -44.69 -9.97
N GLY A 271 -41.37 -43.57 -10.17
CA GLY A 271 -40.99 -42.58 -11.17
C GLY A 271 -39.57 -42.05 -10.93
N ALA A 272 -38.94 -41.54 -11.98
CA ALA A 272 -37.59 -40.98 -11.90
C ALA A 272 -37.48 -39.97 -10.75
N TRP A 273 -36.39 -40.06 -9.98
CA TRP A 273 -36.16 -39.13 -8.87
C TRP A 273 -36.14 -37.68 -9.35
N THR A 274 -36.80 -36.81 -8.60
CA THR A 274 -36.82 -35.37 -8.82
C THR A 274 -36.42 -34.67 -7.53
N PRO A 275 -35.51 -33.68 -7.58
CA PRO A 275 -35.13 -32.91 -6.40
C PRO A 275 -36.31 -32.06 -5.91
N VAL A 276 -36.37 -31.84 -4.61
CA VAL A 276 -37.33 -30.93 -3.98
C VAL A 276 -37.00 -29.49 -4.36
N ASP A 277 -35.71 -29.15 -4.34
CA ASP A 277 -35.19 -27.84 -4.75
C ASP A 277 -34.51 -27.95 -6.11
N GLN A 278 -35.28 -27.65 -7.16
CA GLN A 278 -34.84 -27.72 -8.55
C GLN A 278 -33.88 -26.56 -8.85
N PRO A 279 -32.62 -26.84 -9.27
CA PRO A 279 -31.69 -25.78 -9.62
C PRO A 279 -32.16 -25.04 -10.88
N PRO A 280 -31.70 -23.79 -11.09
CA PRO A 280 -31.96 -23.06 -12.34
C PRO A 280 -31.63 -23.91 -13.57
N GLY A 281 -32.48 -23.87 -14.60
CA GLY A 281 -32.32 -24.70 -15.80
C GLY A 281 -32.83 -26.15 -15.69
N TRP A 282 -33.36 -26.58 -14.53
CA TRP A 282 -33.88 -27.95 -14.34
C TRP A 282 -35.06 -28.33 -15.25
N GLN A 283 -35.76 -27.40 -15.88
CA GLN A 283 -36.79 -27.77 -16.87
C GLN A 283 -36.22 -27.75 -18.29
N GLU A 284 -35.35 -26.79 -18.57
CA GLU A 284 -34.78 -26.50 -19.89
C GLU A 284 -33.69 -27.49 -20.31
N ASP A 285 -32.97 -28.03 -19.34
CA ASP A 285 -31.84 -28.92 -19.58
C ASP A 285 -32.28 -30.35 -19.99
N THR A 286 -32.93 -30.49 -21.14
CA THR A 286 -33.47 -31.77 -21.62
C THR A 286 -32.35 -32.68 -22.09
N ASN A 287 -31.69 -33.38 -21.16
CA ASN A 287 -30.59 -34.31 -21.42
C ASN A 287 -29.65 -33.77 -22.50
N THR A 288 -28.84 -32.78 -22.15
CA THR A 288 -27.84 -32.32 -23.10
C THR A 288 -27.04 -33.50 -23.61
N ASP A 289 -27.04 -33.65 -24.93
CA ASP A 289 -26.27 -34.64 -25.64
C ASP A 289 -24.82 -34.57 -25.14
N PRO A 290 -24.17 -35.69 -24.76
CA PRO A 290 -22.73 -35.70 -24.46
C PRO A 290 -21.88 -35.08 -25.57
N ASP A 291 -22.40 -34.97 -26.80
CA ASP A 291 -21.76 -34.30 -27.95
C ASP A 291 -22.09 -32.80 -28.10
N ASP A 292 -22.77 -32.17 -27.13
CA ASP A 292 -23.16 -30.75 -27.25
C ASP A 292 -21.91 -29.82 -27.31
N PRO A 293 -21.81 -28.96 -28.34
CA PRO A 293 -20.70 -28.02 -28.53
C PRO A 293 -20.41 -27.12 -27.32
N GLN A 294 -21.37 -26.87 -26.43
CA GLN A 294 -21.14 -26.05 -25.23
C GLN A 294 -20.15 -26.69 -24.23
N PHE A 295 -19.88 -27.99 -24.34
CA PHE A 295 -18.93 -28.72 -23.49
C PHE A 295 -17.68 -29.24 -24.23
N THR A 296 -17.67 -29.20 -25.56
CA THR A 296 -16.48 -29.54 -26.38
C THR A 296 -15.67 -28.31 -26.81
N ALA A 297 -16.22 -27.10 -26.70
CA ALA A 297 -15.52 -25.87 -27.09
C ALA A 297 -14.77 -25.22 -25.92
N ARG A 298 -13.50 -25.62 -25.74
CA ARG A 298 -12.30 -24.80 -25.40
C ARG A 298 -11.18 -25.72 -24.89
N SER A 299 -10.59 -26.47 -25.82
CA SER A 299 -9.24 -27.03 -25.68
C SER A 299 -8.29 -26.27 -26.60
#